data_AF-A0A3F2RFD7-F1
#
_entry.id   AF-A0A3F2RFD7-F1
#
_cell.length_a   1.000
_cell.length_b   1.000
_cell.length_c   1.000
_cell.angle_alpha   90.00
_cell.angle_beta   90.00
_cell.angle_gamma   90.00
#
_symmetry.space_group_name_H-M   'P 1'
#
loop_
_entity.id
_entity.type
_entity.pdbx_description
1 polymer ?
#
loop_
_entity_poly.entity_id
_entity_poly.type
_entity_poly.pdbx_seq_one_letter_code
_entity_poly.pdbx_strand_id
1 'polypeptide(L)'
;MAFGDLATTDAWLPPIITKGNKFFDSKTGQEFRMKGMAYYPRPNSGEMADVSNYDWAADEHEAVWKPHLEVLKDLGVNTVRLYSVDPSIPHDKFMCACAEAGIYVMVGITAP
;
A
#
# COMPACT_ATOMS: atom_id res chain seq x y z
N MET A 1 24.08 -32.83 14.38
CA MET A 1 23.29 -31.64 14.69
C MET A 1 22.71 -31.15 13.38
N ALA A 2 21.39 -31.22 13.21
CA ALA A 2 20.72 -30.72 12.01
C ALA A 2 20.69 -29.19 12.10
N PHE A 3 21.28 -28.50 11.13
CA PHE A 3 21.06 -27.08 10.93
C PHE A 3 19.60 -26.94 10.49
N GLY A 4 18.76 -26.42 11.38
CA GLY A 4 17.39 -26.08 11.02
C GLY A 4 17.42 -24.99 9.96
N ASP A 5 16.66 -25.20 8.88
CA ASP A 5 16.39 -24.18 7.87
C ASP A 5 15.88 -22.92 8.59
N LEU A 6 16.72 -21.87 8.59
CA LEU A 6 16.27 -20.53 8.90
C LEU A 6 15.27 -20.17 7.82
N ALA A 7 13.98 -20.14 8.17
CA ALA A 7 12.96 -19.60 7.29
C ALA A 7 13.40 -18.18 6.92
N THR A 8 13.71 -17.98 5.64
CA THR A 8 13.84 -16.65 5.07
C THR A 8 12.48 -15.99 5.22
N THR A 9 12.31 -15.18 6.27
CA THR A 9 11.20 -14.24 6.33
C THR A 9 11.40 -13.30 5.17
N ASP A 10 10.69 -13.57 4.09
CA ASP A 10 10.54 -12.62 3.01
C ASP A 10 9.78 -11.44 3.62
N ALA A 11 10.50 -10.35 3.90
CA ALA A 11 9.95 -9.16 4.55
C ALA A 11 8.88 -8.44 3.67
N TRP A 12 8.65 -8.96 2.47
CA TRP A 12 7.83 -8.37 1.44
C TRP A 12 6.61 -9.24 1.16
N LEU A 13 5.49 -8.55 0.90
CA LEU A 13 4.29 -9.17 0.38
C LEU A 13 4.60 -9.95 -0.90
N PRO A 14 4.10 -11.20 -1.05
CA PRO A 14 4.25 -11.95 -2.28
C PRO A 14 3.70 -11.15 -3.47
N PRO A 15 4.40 -11.10 -4.61
CA PRO A 15 3.84 -10.47 -5.80
C PRO A 15 2.48 -11.08 -6.17
N ILE A 16 1.53 -10.24 -6.53
CA ILE A 16 0.24 -10.68 -7.09
C ILE A 16 0.41 -10.82 -8.60
N ILE A 17 0.07 -12.01 -9.11
CA ILE A 17 0.18 -12.35 -10.53
C ILE A 17 -1.21 -12.53 -11.16
N THR A 18 -1.29 -12.31 -12.47
CA THR A 18 -2.53 -12.53 -13.23
C THR A 18 -2.53 -13.91 -13.88
N LYS A 19 -3.68 -14.59 -13.86
CA LYS A 19 -3.94 -15.76 -14.69
C LYS A 19 -5.33 -15.63 -15.30
N GLY A 20 -5.39 -15.47 -16.62
CA GLY A 20 -6.63 -15.12 -17.31
C GLY A 20 -7.19 -13.80 -16.78
N ASN A 21 -8.40 -13.82 -16.22
CA ASN A 21 -9.12 -12.65 -15.71
C ASN A 21 -9.10 -12.52 -14.17
N LYS A 22 -8.18 -13.22 -13.48
CA LYS A 22 -8.10 -13.26 -12.01
C LYS A 22 -6.68 -12.99 -11.51
N PHE A 23 -6.61 -12.55 -10.26
CA PHE A 23 -5.37 -12.32 -9.53
C PHE A 23 -5.08 -13.48 -8.56
N PHE A 24 -3.80 -13.78 -8.36
CA PHE A 24 -3.34 -14.86 -7.50
C PHE A 24 -2.09 -14.46 -6.73
N ASP A 25 -1.97 -14.91 -5.49
CA ASP A 25 -0.73 -14.82 -4.73
C ASP A 25 0.33 -15.74 -5.34
N SER A 26 1.50 -15.20 -5.66
CA SER A 26 2.57 -15.95 -6.35
C SER A 26 3.18 -17.08 -5.54
N LYS A 27 3.09 -17.06 -4.20
CA LYS A 27 3.65 -18.10 -3.33
C LYS A 27 2.63 -19.17 -2.98
N THR A 28 1.42 -18.76 -2.58
CA THR A 28 0.40 -19.70 -2.11
C THR A 28 -0.47 -20.23 -3.24
N GLY A 29 -0.50 -19.54 -4.39
CA GLY A 29 -1.37 -19.86 -5.51
C GLY A 29 -2.86 -19.59 -5.25
N GLN A 30 -3.23 -19.03 -4.10
CA GLN A 30 -4.62 -18.71 -3.77
C GLN A 30 -5.11 -17.51 -4.58
N GLU A 31 -6.42 -17.49 -4.90
CA GLU A 31 -7.03 -16.36 -5.59
C GLU A 31 -6.96 -15.11 -4.69
N PHE A 32 -6.36 -14.05 -5.21
CA PHE A 32 -6.28 -12.77 -4.53
C PHE A 32 -7.53 -11.94 -4.83
N ARG A 33 -8.29 -11.62 -3.79
CA ARG A 33 -9.48 -10.75 -3.85
C ARG A 33 -9.16 -9.40 -3.21
N MET A 34 -9.25 -8.34 -4.00
CA MET A 34 -9.06 -6.97 -3.50
C MET A 34 -10.22 -6.57 -2.58
N LYS A 35 -9.88 -6.27 -1.33
CA LYS A 35 -10.70 -5.58 -0.33
C LYS A 35 -10.12 -4.18 -0.20
N GLY A 36 -10.52 -3.31 -1.12
CA GLY A 36 -9.82 -2.07 -1.41
C GLY A 36 -10.41 -0.83 -0.73
N MET A 37 -9.55 0.18 -0.49
CA MET A 37 -9.97 1.54 -0.14
C MET A 37 -9.28 2.58 -1.04
N ALA A 38 -10.04 3.59 -1.48
CA ALA A 38 -9.48 4.80 -2.09
C ALA A 38 -8.79 5.65 -1.03
N TYR A 39 -7.50 5.95 -1.19
CA TYR A 39 -6.72 6.69 -0.20
C TYR A 39 -6.27 8.04 -0.77
N TYR A 40 -6.88 9.11 -0.26
CA TYR A 40 -6.52 10.50 -0.54
C TYR A 40 -6.93 11.36 0.66
N PRO A 41 -6.09 11.47 1.70
CA PRO A 41 -6.43 12.18 2.93
C PRO A 41 -6.45 13.69 2.67
N ARG A 42 -7.63 14.24 2.37
CA ARG A 42 -7.82 15.69 2.15
C ARG A 42 -8.33 16.34 3.44
N PRO A 43 -7.66 17.38 3.96
CA PRO A 43 -8.18 18.17 5.07
C PRO A 43 -9.50 18.84 4.70
N ASN A 44 -10.44 18.92 5.65
CA ASN A 44 -11.74 19.59 5.43
C ASN A 44 -11.65 21.14 5.49
N SER A 45 -10.52 21.70 5.93
CA SER A 45 -10.30 23.15 6.08
C SER A 45 -8.80 23.47 6.14
N GLY A 46 -8.43 24.74 5.93
CA GLY A 46 -7.05 25.22 5.92
C GLY A 46 -6.43 25.29 4.52
N GLU A 47 -5.17 25.69 4.41
CA GLU A 47 -4.49 25.94 3.12
C GLU A 47 -4.42 24.68 2.25
N MET A 48 -4.32 23.51 2.87
CA MET A 48 -4.28 22.22 2.17
C MET A 48 -5.67 21.69 1.77
N ALA A 49 -6.75 22.38 2.17
CA ALA A 49 -8.11 21.92 1.86
C ALA A 49 -8.43 22.02 0.38
N ASP A 50 -7.81 22.92 -0.38
CA ASP A 50 -8.10 23.11 -1.81
C ASP A 50 -7.00 22.57 -2.74
N VAL A 51 -5.98 21.94 -2.17
CA VAL A 51 -4.88 21.36 -2.96
C VAL A 51 -5.32 20.02 -3.57
N SER A 52 -5.37 20.00 -4.90
CA SER A 52 -5.56 18.80 -5.71
C SER A 52 -4.23 18.15 -6.07
N ASN A 53 -4.26 16.85 -6.35
CA ASN A 53 -3.11 16.05 -6.82
C ASN A 53 -1.89 16.11 -5.90
N TYR A 54 -2.12 16.25 -4.59
CA TYR A 54 -1.04 16.22 -3.61
C TYR A 54 -0.68 14.77 -3.25
N ASP A 55 0.62 14.48 -3.21
CA ASP A 55 1.13 13.15 -2.92
C ASP A 55 1.25 12.92 -1.41
N TRP A 56 0.15 12.43 -0.82
CA TRP A 56 0.11 12.08 0.59
C TRP A 56 0.83 10.78 0.95
N ALA A 57 1.31 10.01 -0.03
CA ALA A 57 2.04 8.77 0.21
C ALA A 57 3.55 8.99 0.40
N ALA A 58 4.04 10.22 0.18
CA ALA A 58 5.43 10.56 0.39
C ALA A 58 5.91 10.28 1.82
N ASP A 59 7.20 9.96 1.96
CA ASP A 59 7.82 9.61 3.24
C ASP A 59 7.76 10.74 4.28
N GLU A 60 7.70 12.00 3.84
CA GLU A 60 7.57 13.17 4.71
C GLU A 60 6.22 13.23 5.44
N HIS A 61 5.20 12.52 4.94
CA HIS A 61 3.86 12.49 5.53
C HIS A 61 3.64 11.29 6.46
N GLU A 62 4.70 10.61 6.92
CA GLU A 62 4.61 9.43 7.78
C GLU A 62 3.67 9.61 8.98
N ALA A 63 3.74 10.77 9.65
CA ALA A 63 2.89 11.07 10.80
C ALA A 63 1.39 11.12 10.46
N VAL A 64 1.04 11.36 9.20
CA VAL A 64 -0.35 11.41 8.71
C VAL A 64 -0.83 10.03 8.32
N TRP A 65 -0.10 9.31 7.46
CA TRP A 65 -0.60 8.06 6.89
C TRP A 65 -0.41 6.84 7.80
N LYS A 66 0.59 6.83 8.69
CA LYS A 66 0.89 5.66 9.52
C LYS A 66 -0.28 5.25 10.44
N PRO A 67 -0.95 6.17 11.16
CA PRO A 67 -2.13 5.82 11.94
C PRO A 67 -3.29 5.31 11.07
N HIS A 68 -3.43 5.82 9.85
CA HIS A 68 -4.47 5.36 8.92
C HIS A 68 -4.23 3.92 8.49
N LEU A 69 -2.99 3.53 8.17
CA LEU A 69 -2.67 2.16 7.77
C LEU A 69 -2.99 1.13 8.87
N GLU A 70 -2.77 1.46 10.14
CA GLU A 70 -3.19 0.60 11.26
C GLU A 70 -4.71 0.42 11.31
N VAL A 71 -5.47 1.49 11.13
CA VAL A 71 -6.94 1.40 11.06
C VAL A 71 -7.39 0.59 9.85
N LEU A 72 -6.75 0.75 8.69
CA LEU A 72 -7.08 -0.03 7.48
C LEU A 72 -6.81 -1.52 7.67
N LYS A 73 -5.71 -1.86 8.34
CA LYS A 73 -5.36 -3.23 8.73
C LYS A 73 -6.43 -3.82 9.65
N ASP A 74 -6.87 -3.09 10.67
CA ASP A 74 -7.94 -3.53 11.59
C ASP A 74 -9.28 -3.74 10.86
N LEU A 75 -9.56 -2.93 9.83
CA LEU A 75 -10.73 -3.09 8.95
C LEU A 75 -10.58 -4.26 7.95
N GLY A 76 -9.41 -4.90 7.89
CA GLY A 76 -9.12 -6.00 6.97
C GLY A 76 -8.97 -5.58 5.52
N VAL A 77 -8.66 -4.30 5.26
CA VAL A 77 -8.27 -3.80 3.94
C VAL A 77 -6.96 -4.45 3.52
N ASN A 78 -6.87 -4.91 2.28
CA ASN A 78 -5.63 -5.50 1.72
C ASN A 78 -5.15 -4.76 0.47
N THR A 79 -5.81 -3.68 0.06
CA THR A 79 -5.38 -2.88 -1.09
C THR A 79 -5.77 -1.41 -0.88
N VAL A 80 -4.83 -0.49 -1.09
CA VAL A 80 -5.14 0.95 -1.21
C VAL A 80 -4.96 1.42 -2.64
N ARG A 81 -5.81 2.34 -3.08
CA ARG A 81 -5.66 3.03 -4.36
C ARG A 81 -5.19 4.46 -4.13
N LEU A 82 -4.04 4.80 -4.71
CA LEU A 82 -3.49 6.15 -4.73
C LEU A 82 -3.92 6.90 -6.00
N TYR A 83 -4.18 8.21 -5.85
CA TYR A 83 -4.63 9.09 -6.93
C TYR A 83 -3.54 10.03 -7.43
N SER A 84 -2.59 10.40 -6.57
CA SER A 84 -1.45 11.23 -6.91
C SER A 84 -0.20 10.61 -6.29
N VAL A 85 0.86 10.52 -7.09
CA VAL A 85 2.18 10.06 -6.70
C VAL A 85 3.19 10.90 -7.50
N ASP A 86 4.10 11.60 -6.82
CA ASP A 86 5.22 12.29 -7.44
C ASP A 86 6.41 11.32 -7.54
N PRO A 87 6.81 10.86 -8.73
CA PRO A 87 7.89 9.88 -8.88
C PRO A 87 9.28 10.42 -8.51
N SER A 88 9.40 11.72 -8.20
CA SER A 88 10.67 12.40 -7.91
C SER A 88 11.06 12.37 -6.43
N ILE A 89 10.16 11.93 -5.54
CA ILE A 89 10.34 11.90 -4.09
C ILE A 89 10.22 10.46 -3.55
N PRO A 90 10.75 10.15 -2.35
CA PRO A 90 10.74 8.80 -1.81
C PRO A 90 9.41 8.38 -1.17
N HIS A 91 9.06 7.10 -1.32
CA HIS A 91 7.88 6.42 -0.76
C HIS A 91 8.23 5.13 -0.01
N ASP A 92 9.51 4.92 0.30
CA ASP A 92 10.01 3.66 0.85
C ASP A 92 9.33 3.34 2.19
N LYS A 93 9.12 4.36 3.04
CA LYS A 93 8.46 4.17 4.33
C LYS A 93 6.99 3.80 4.16
N PHE A 94 6.29 4.47 3.25
CA PHE A 94 4.87 4.18 3.00
C PHE A 94 4.69 2.76 2.47
N MET A 95 5.53 2.35 1.50
CA MET A 95 5.47 1.01 0.91
C MET A 95 5.86 -0.08 1.92
N CYS A 96 6.88 0.16 2.77
CA CYS A 96 7.25 -0.76 3.84
C CYS A 96 6.12 -0.92 4.86
N ALA A 97 5.51 0.18 5.32
CA ALA A 97 4.39 0.10 6.26
C ALA A 97 3.16 -0.61 5.66
N CYS A 98 2.88 -0.39 4.37
CA CYS A 98 1.84 -1.13 3.67
C CYS A 98 2.16 -2.64 3.62
N ALA A 99 3.41 -3.01 3.31
CA ALA A 99 3.83 -4.41 3.29
C ALA A 99 3.72 -5.08 4.67
N GLU A 100 4.15 -4.40 5.74
CA GLU A 100 4.00 -4.85 7.14
C GLU A 100 2.53 -5.02 7.56
N ALA A 101 1.65 -4.16 7.04
CA ALA A 101 0.21 -4.23 7.27
C ALA A 101 -0.52 -5.26 6.38
N GLY A 102 0.16 -5.87 5.41
CA GLY A 102 -0.45 -6.79 4.45
C GLY A 102 -1.31 -6.09 3.37
N ILE A 103 -1.01 -4.83 3.09
CA ILE A 103 -1.74 -3.95 2.16
C ILE A 103 -0.94 -3.79 0.85
N TYR A 104 -1.55 -4.14 -0.27
CA TYR A 104 -1.04 -3.86 -1.61
C TYR A 104 -1.41 -2.45 -2.06
N VAL A 105 -0.66 -1.89 -3.02
CA VAL A 105 -0.90 -0.52 -3.51
C VAL A 105 -1.22 -0.56 -5.01
N MET A 106 -2.33 0.09 -5.38
CA MET A 106 -2.70 0.36 -6.76
C MET A 106 -2.45 1.83 -7.08
N VAL A 107 -1.46 2.09 -7.93
CA VAL A 107 -1.02 3.45 -8.27
C VAL A 107 -1.71 3.93 -9.56
N GLY A 108 -2.39 5.08 -9.49
CA GLY A 108 -2.85 5.77 -10.69
C GLY A 108 -1.70 6.47 -11.41
N ILE A 109 -1.37 6.04 -12.63
CA ILE A 109 -0.28 6.63 -13.44
C ILE A 109 -0.63 8.03 -13.96
N THR A 110 -1.92 8.32 -14.15
CA THR A 110 -2.41 9.63 -14.55
C THR A 110 -2.85 10.39 -13.30
N ALA A 111 -1.91 11.07 -12.63
CA ALA A 111 -2.29 12.18 -11.76
C ALA A 111 -2.86 13.29 -12.69
N PRO A 112 -4.07 13.82 -12.43
CA PRO A 112 -4.64 14.93 -13.20
C PRO A 112 -3.77 16.19 -13.21
#